data_AF-A0A7V4AVA1-F1
#
_entry.id   AF-A0A7V4AVA1-F1
#
_cell.length_a   1.000
_cell.length_b   1.000
_cell.length_c   1.000
_cell.angle_alpha   90.00
_cell.angle_beta   90.00
_cell.angle_gamma   90.00
#
_symmetry.space_group_name_H-M   'P 1'
#
loop_
_entity.id
_entity.type
_entity.pdbx_description
1 polymer ?
#
loop_
_entity_poly.entity_id
_entity_poly.type
_entity_poly.pdbx_seq_one_letter_code
_entity_poly.pdbx_strand_id
1 'polypeptide(L)'
;MSRDTAEQGVKVGFCDACADELGIFTALNKVESLLHGYGLSMPASGPMLDPTMPIEFADSCRVCGTDLGAFEREFRLGCDNCCHIFGSLLFNYASLLAASPDAGRLKPLYPGQPPARPRKSKVASLAARLEQLAIADHPEPGGEPRVAPAQAKLVARLLRHNNLNADPADPWLQTRVHIRRNFPEFLFPARMGAQHRAAVEKHVSDILWQSGAASRRMLHTWRLSPLQRLALERRHFHKALAVDSILVLHKEPGRMILINDEDHLCFVSHGQETNPAQAVRAARADLTLFERHAEFAFSPRFGYLSAAPRNMGAAMRVSVFLHLPFSLCLDRLQLFPPRADRAGVRFEPLCGRGIERHGFFTVSSLAPFHAAEEEIAARVLGFAKHLVDEETRARNELPPGEAARLRRLMNQVLDHGRRSFRLSYQDALRLTSFLSLGAALGAPGFHGFSLEQIIPAMSSPYIMYRDRRRYTVNDCERRRADLFADLIEQWTNPLLRHPRKDCGQVSAPNK
;
A
#
# COMPACT_ATOMS: atom_id res chain seq x y z
N MET A 1 -16.53 32.63 -16.45
CA MET A 1 -15.06 32.52 -16.59
C MET A 1 -14.50 33.94 -16.54
N SER A 2 -13.71 34.28 -15.54
CA SER A 2 -12.88 35.50 -15.59
C SER A 2 -11.41 35.08 -15.70
N ARG A 3 -10.63 35.86 -16.46
CA ARG A 3 -9.17 35.74 -16.47
C ARG A 3 -8.65 36.73 -15.44
N ASP A 4 -8.12 36.20 -14.35
CA ASP A 4 -7.34 36.99 -13.41
C ASP A 4 -5.93 37.15 -13.99
N THR A 5 -5.43 38.37 -14.06
CA THR A 5 -4.15 38.67 -14.74
C THR A 5 -2.93 38.36 -13.87
N ALA A 6 -3.13 37.97 -12.61
CA ALA A 6 -2.06 37.70 -11.66
C ALA A 6 -1.72 36.20 -11.47
N GLU A 7 -2.61 35.27 -11.84
CA GLU A 7 -2.38 33.83 -11.71
C GLU A 7 -2.76 33.13 -13.03
N GLN A 8 -1.83 32.34 -13.59
CA GLN A 8 -2.01 31.62 -14.85
C GLN A 8 -2.99 30.43 -14.72
N GLY A 9 -4.24 30.70 -14.36
CA GLY A 9 -5.30 29.70 -14.20
C GLY A 9 -6.64 30.23 -14.68
N VAL A 10 -7.36 29.42 -15.45
CA VAL A 10 -8.74 29.72 -15.87
C VAL A 10 -9.68 29.27 -14.75
N LYS A 11 -10.34 30.22 -14.08
CA LYS A 11 -11.40 29.90 -13.11
C LYS A 11 -12.72 29.65 -13.86
N VAL A 12 -13.23 28.43 -13.75
CA VAL A 12 -14.58 28.05 -14.19
C VAL A 12 -15.49 28.10 -12.98
N GLY A 13 -16.52 28.96 -13.02
CA GLY A 13 -17.57 29.01 -12.02
C GLY A 13 -18.86 28.46 -12.64
N PHE A 14 -19.57 27.64 -11.88
CA PHE A 14 -20.91 27.17 -12.22
C PHE A 14 -21.94 28.12 -11.60
N CYS A 15 -23.11 28.29 -12.24
CA CYS A 15 -24.25 28.90 -11.55
C CYS A 15 -24.91 27.88 -10.62
N ASP A 16 -25.70 28.37 -9.67
CA ASP A 16 -26.27 27.54 -8.60
C ASP A 16 -27.06 26.33 -9.13
N ALA A 17 -27.84 26.53 -10.19
CA ALA A 17 -28.61 25.45 -10.82
C ALA A 17 -27.72 24.35 -11.43
N CYS A 18 -26.61 24.70 -12.08
CA CYS A 18 -25.70 23.72 -12.68
C CYS A 18 -24.83 23.01 -11.63
N ALA A 19 -24.52 23.69 -10.53
CA ALA A 19 -23.77 23.11 -9.42
C ALA A 19 -24.63 22.11 -8.62
N ASP A 20 -25.94 22.33 -8.51
CA ASP A 20 -26.89 21.38 -7.92
C ASP A 20 -27.09 20.12 -8.78
N GLU A 21 -27.23 20.26 -10.11
CA GLU A 21 -27.37 19.11 -11.03
C GLU A 21 -26.14 18.19 -11.04
N LEU A 22 -24.94 18.76 -10.92
CA LEU A 22 -23.68 18.00 -10.82
C LEU A 22 -23.43 17.47 -9.39
N GLY A 23 -24.30 17.77 -8.44
CA GLY A 23 -24.19 17.33 -7.04
C GLY A 23 -23.01 17.96 -6.29
N ILE A 24 -22.48 19.08 -6.77
CA ILE A 24 -21.31 19.77 -6.20
C ILE A 24 -21.66 20.32 -4.82
N PHE A 25 -22.83 20.95 -4.67
CA PHE A 25 -23.31 21.39 -3.37
C PHE A 25 -23.65 20.22 -2.45
N THR A 26 -24.14 19.10 -2.97
CA THR A 26 -24.37 17.88 -2.18
C THR A 26 -23.05 17.28 -1.69
N ALA A 27 -21.98 17.34 -2.48
CA ALA A 27 -20.64 16.92 -2.09
C ALA A 27 -20.01 17.87 -1.08
N LEU A 28 -20.13 19.19 -1.29
CA LEU A 28 -19.66 20.23 -0.36
C LEU A 28 -20.42 20.19 0.98
N ASN A 29 -21.76 20.11 0.96
CA ASN A 29 -22.58 19.97 2.17
C ASN A 29 -22.33 18.65 2.91
N LYS A 30 -21.90 17.59 2.21
CA LYS A 30 -21.50 16.32 2.83
C LYS A 30 -20.11 16.41 3.43
N VAL A 31 -19.20 17.18 2.83
CA VAL A 31 -17.89 17.51 3.42
C VAL A 31 -18.08 18.45 4.62
N GLU A 32 -18.93 19.47 4.52
CA GLU A 32 -19.28 20.38 5.62
C GLU A 32 -20.04 19.67 6.74
N SER A 33 -21.01 18.79 6.46
CA SER A 33 -21.70 18.05 7.53
C SER A 33 -20.81 17.00 8.19
N LEU A 34 -19.84 16.43 7.45
CA LEU A 34 -18.78 15.60 8.02
C LEU A 34 -17.78 16.41 8.87
N LEU A 35 -17.60 17.70 8.60
CA LEU A 35 -16.81 18.62 9.43
C LEU A 35 -17.58 19.13 10.65
N HIS A 36 -18.88 19.42 10.51
CA HIS A 36 -19.76 19.91 11.57
C HIS A 36 -20.20 18.82 12.56
N GLY A 37 -20.30 17.55 12.12
CA GLY A 37 -20.71 16.42 12.97
C GLY A 37 -19.76 16.06 14.11
N TYR A 38 -18.57 16.68 14.20
CA TYR A 38 -17.56 16.39 15.23
C TYR A 38 -17.20 17.57 16.14
N GLY A 39 -17.86 18.73 16.04
CA GLY A 39 -17.74 19.81 17.03
C GLY A 39 -16.34 20.43 17.21
N LEU A 40 -15.43 20.27 16.24
CA LEU A 40 -14.11 20.91 16.25
C LEU A 40 -14.14 22.13 15.34
N SER A 41 -14.44 23.28 15.93
CA SER A 41 -14.23 24.59 15.29
C SER A 41 -12.73 24.87 15.23
N MET A 42 -12.23 25.35 14.08
CA MET A 42 -11.18 26.38 14.04
C MET A 42 -11.28 27.23 12.75
N PRO A 43 -10.84 28.50 12.80
CA PRO A 43 -11.16 29.53 11.82
C PRO A 43 -10.32 29.45 10.54
N ALA A 44 -10.92 29.98 9.48
CA ALA A 44 -10.35 30.07 8.14
C ALA A 44 -9.08 30.93 8.07
N SER A 45 -8.04 30.42 7.41
CA SER A 45 -7.03 31.27 6.76
C SER A 45 -6.24 30.51 5.69
N GLY A 46 -6.28 31.01 4.45
CA GLY A 46 -5.21 30.90 3.46
C GLY A 46 -5.40 29.87 2.33
N PRO A 47 -5.29 30.26 1.04
CA PRO A 47 -5.41 29.33 -0.07
C PRO A 47 -4.08 28.57 -0.26
N MET A 48 -4.07 27.27 0.00
CA MET A 48 -2.99 26.39 -0.45
C MET A 48 -3.35 25.80 -1.81
N LEU A 49 -2.81 26.38 -2.87
CA LEU A 49 -2.52 25.68 -4.11
C LEU A 49 -1.24 24.85 -3.87
N ASP A 50 -1.37 23.55 -3.62
CA ASP A 50 -0.24 22.62 -3.41
C ASP A 50 -0.22 21.54 -4.52
N PRO A 51 0.91 21.30 -5.24
CA PRO A 51 1.04 20.35 -6.35
C PRO A 51 0.92 18.84 -6.00
N THR A 52 0.31 18.47 -4.88
CA THR A 52 0.31 17.08 -4.36
C THR A 52 -1.04 16.37 -4.42
N MET A 53 -1.77 16.52 -5.52
CA MET A 53 -3.00 15.75 -5.77
C MET A 53 -2.77 14.22 -5.70
N PRO A 54 -3.77 13.42 -5.28
CA PRO A 54 -3.71 11.96 -5.29
C PRO A 54 -3.42 11.40 -6.69
N ILE A 55 -2.89 10.18 -6.78
CA ILE A 55 -2.60 9.51 -8.06
C ILE A 55 -3.87 9.33 -8.93
N GLU A 56 -5.04 9.36 -8.29
CA GLU A 56 -6.36 9.31 -8.94
C GLU A 56 -6.83 10.68 -9.49
N PHE A 57 -6.02 11.74 -9.30
CA PHE A 57 -6.27 13.11 -9.75
C PHE A 57 -4.99 13.80 -10.26
N ALA A 58 -4.02 13.02 -10.75
CA ALA A 58 -2.81 13.62 -11.31
C ALA A 58 -3.15 14.24 -12.67
N ASP A 59 -3.04 15.57 -12.78
CA ASP A 59 -3.28 16.30 -14.04
C ASP A 59 -2.23 15.96 -15.11
N SER A 60 -1.21 15.15 -14.82
CA SER A 60 -0.25 14.65 -15.82
C SER A 60 0.41 13.32 -15.48
N CYS A 61 0.73 12.57 -16.54
CA CYS A 61 1.45 11.30 -16.46
C CYS A 61 2.94 11.54 -16.17
N ARG A 62 3.43 10.99 -15.07
CA ARG A 62 4.83 11.16 -14.62
C ARG A 62 5.86 10.43 -15.47
N VAL A 63 5.43 9.57 -16.40
CA VAL A 63 6.33 8.78 -17.27
C VAL A 63 6.54 9.46 -18.62
N CYS A 64 5.47 9.98 -19.22
CA CYS A 64 5.53 10.59 -20.56
C CYS A 64 5.15 12.07 -20.60
N GLY A 65 4.81 12.67 -19.45
CA GLY A 65 4.45 14.09 -19.33
C GLY A 65 3.04 14.44 -19.85
N THR A 66 2.27 13.48 -20.35
CA THR A 66 0.93 13.74 -20.92
C THR A 66 -0.02 14.23 -19.85
N ASP A 67 -0.51 15.46 -20.00
CA ASP A 67 -1.48 16.07 -19.10
C ASP A 67 -2.95 15.74 -19.45
N LEU A 68 -3.84 15.88 -18.46
CA LEU A 68 -5.27 15.60 -18.60
C LEU A 68 -5.91 16.51 -19.66
N GLY A 69 -5.49 17.76 -19.76
CA GLY A 69 -5.97 18.70 -20.78
C GLY A 69 -5.56 18.30 -22.20
N ALA A 70 -4.38 17.71 -22.39
CA ALA A 70 -3.94 17.14 -23.65
C ALA A 70 -4.73 15.88 -24.00
N PHE A 71 -5.03 15.04 -23.01
CA PHE A 71 -5.92 13.89 -23.18
C PHE A 71 -7.35 14.32 -23.56
N GLU A 72 -7.94 15.29 -22.87
CA GLU A 72 -9.30 15.80 -23.13
C GLU A 72 -9.42 16.49 -24.50
N ARG A 73 -8.37 17.18 -24.96
CA ARG A 73 -8.35 17.83 -26.28
C ARG A 73 -8.10 16.84 -27.42
N GLU A 74 -7.24 15.84 -27.23
CA GLU A 74 -6.74 15.01 -28.32
C GLU A 74 -7.25 13.56 -28.32
N PHE A 75 -7.84 13.10 -27.22
CA PHE A 75 -8.26 11.71 -26.95
C PHE A 75 -7.12 10.69 -27.16
N ARG A 76 -5.90 11.06 -26.80
CA ARG A 76 -4.71 10.21 -26.93
C ARG A 76 -4.13 9.89 -25.55
N LEU A 77 -3.99 8.60 -25.26
CA LEU A 77 -3.19 8.13 -24.14
C LEU A 77 -1.70 8.28 -24.49
N GLY A 78 -0.92 8.83 -23.57
CA GLY A 78 0.51 9.06 -23.75
C GLY A 78 1.32 7.77 -23.79
N CYS A 79 1.48 7.12 -22.63
CA CYS A 79 2.11 5.81 -22.49
C CYS A 79 1.16 4.84 -21.75
N ASP A 80 1.51 3.56 -21.68
CA ASP A 80 0.66 2.53 -21.04
C ASP A 80 0.37 2.83 -19.55
N ASN A 81 1.28 3.54 -18.89
CA ASN A 81 1.09 3.98 -17.50
C ASN A 81 0.01 5.08 -17.34
N CYS A 82 -0.36 5.77 -18.42
CA CYS A 82 -1.46 6.75 -18.40
C CYS A 82 -2.81 6.08 -18.06
N CYS A 83 -3.01 4.81 -18.44
CA CYS A 83 -4.25 4.08 -18.16
C CYS A 83 -4.47 3.84 -16.66
N HIS A 84 -3.39 3.68 -15.90
CA HIS A 84 -3.46 3.50 -14.45
C HIS A 84 -3.67 4.82 -13.70
N ILE A 85 -3.20 5.93 -14.27
CA ILE A 85 -3.30 7.27 -13.68
C ILE A 85 -4.69 7.88 -13.96
N PHE A 86 -5.17 7.79 -15.20
CA PHE A 86 -6.47 8.34 -15.61
C PHE A 86 -7.61 7.30 -15.56
N GLY A 87 -7.37 6.09 -15.04
CA GLY A 87 -8.25 4.93 -15.21
C GLY A 87 -9.71 5.13 -14.76
N SER A 88 -9.93 5.83 -13.65
CA SER A 88 -11.26 6.18 -13.15
C SER A 88 -11.99 7.19 -14.05
N LEU A 89 -11.26 8.19 -14.55
CA LEU A 89 -11.78 9.19 -15.50
C LEU A 89 -12.08 8.57 -16.87
N LEU A 90 -11.18 7.74 -17.39
CA LEU A 90 -11.34 7.01 -18.66
C LEU A 90 -12.60 6.14 -18.67
N PHE A 91 -12.87 5.46 -17.55
CA PHE A 91 -14.05 4.63 -17.39
C PHE A 91 -15.34 5.47 -17.39
N ASN A 92 -15.33 6.63 -16.73
CA ASN A 92 -16.46 7.56 -16.72
C ASN A 92 -16.70 8.19 -18.11
N TYR A 93 -15.64 8.58 -18.83
CA TYR A 93 -15.73 9.06 -20.21
C TYR A 93 -16.26 7.98 -21.16
N ALA A 94 -15.74 6.75 -21.06
CA ALA A 94 -16.22 5.63 -21.86
C ALA A 94 -17.70 5.31 -21.58
N SER A 95 -18.12 5.39 -20.31
CA SER A 95 -19.51 5.15 -19.89
C SER A 95 -20.47 6.25 -20.37
N LEU A 96 -20.05 7.52 -20.30
CA LEU A 96 -20.82 8.66 -20.83
C LEU A 96 -20.98 8.60 -22.37
N LEU A 97 -19.98 8.06 -23.07
CA LEU A 97 -19.98 7.95 -24.53
C LEU A 97 -20.67 6.67 -25.05
N ALA A 98 -20.72 5.61 -24.24
CA ALA A 98 -21.44 4.37 -24.54
C ALA A 98 -22.96 4.46 -24.26
N ALA A 99 -23.40 5.43 -23.44
CA ALA A 99 -24.78 5.57 -23.01
C ALA A 99 -25.71 6.34 -23.97
N SER A 100 -25.26 6.73 -25.18
CA SER A 100 -26.12 7.43 -26.14
C SER A 100 -26.26 6.67 -27.47
N PRO A 101 -27.37 5.92 -27.65
CA PRO A 101 -27.72 5.32 -28.95
C PRO A 101 -27.99 6.38 -30.03
N ASP A 102 -28.27 7.63 -29.63
CA ASP A 102 -28.63 8.76 -30.49
C ASP A 102 -27.54 9.86 -30.58
N ALA A 103 -26.27 9.47 -30.53
CA ALA A 103 -25.11 10.36 -30.73
C ALA A 103 -24.97 10.96 -32.15
N GLY A 104 -26.08 11.09 -32.89
CA GLY A 104 -26.18 11.73 -34.19
C GLY A 104 -26.58 13.20 -34.18
N ARG A 105 -27.18 13.74 -33.09
CA ARG A 105 -27.62 15.15 -33.04
C ARG A 105 -27.55 15.73 -31.62
N LEU A 106 -26.37 16.18 -31.21
CA LEU A 106 -26.27 17.15 -30.11
C LEU A 106 -26.83 18.50 -30.60
N LYS A 107 -27.89 19.02 -29.97
CA LYS A 107 -28.37 20.39 -30.22
C LYS A 107 -27.30 21.38 -29.70
N PRO A 108 -26.98 22.45 -30.45
CA PRO A 108 -26.03 23.45 -30.00
C PRO A 108 -26.58 24.18 -28.77
N LEU A 109 -25.73 24.38 -27.77
CA LEU A 109 -26.04 25.11 -26.52
C LEU A 109 -26.29 26.62 -26.73
N TYR A 110 -26.06 27.15 -27.94
CA TYR A 110 -26.33 28.55 -28.30
C TYR A 110 -26.96 28.66 -29.70
N PRO A 111 -27.94 29.57 -29.91
CA PRO A 111 -28.52 29.80 -31.23
C PRO A 111 -27.46 30.43 -32.16
N GLY A 112 -27.16 29.78 -33.29
CA GLY A 112 -26.32 30.34 -34.35
C GLY A 112 -24.98 29.63 -34.63
N GLN A 113 -24.62 28.57 -33.91
CA GLN A 113 -23.45 27.75 -34.26
C GLN A 113 -23.85 26.49 -35.04
N PRO A 114 -23.12 26.11 -36.12
CA PRO A 114 -23.34 24.84 -36.80
C PRO A 114 -22.99 23.69 -35.84
N PRO A 115 -23.75 22.57 -35.87
CA PRO A 115 -23.51 21.45 -34.97
C PRO A 115 -22.12 20.86 -35.19
N ALA A 116 -21.28 20.89 -34.14
CA ALA A 116 -19.99 20.22 -34.16
C ALA A 116 -20.21 18.71 -34.23
N ARG A 117 -19.82 18.09 -35.35
CA ARG A 117 -19.79 16.63 -35.48
C ARG A 117 -18.64 16.10 -34.61
N PRO A 118 -18.88 15.29 -33.56
CA PRO A 118 -17.79 14.61 -32.88
C PRO A 118 -17.13 13.64 -33.87
N ARG A 119 -15.80 13.72 -33.99
CA ARG A 119 -15.01 12.85 -34.88
C ARG A 119 -15.02 11.42 -34.34
N LYS A 120 -16.02 10.63 -34.76
CA LYS A 120 -16.22 9.21 -34.45
C LYS A 120 -14.94 8.33 -34.57
N SER A 121 -13.95 8.71 -35.38
CA SER A 121 -12.74 7.92 -35.61
C SER A 121 -11.73 7.91 -34.44
N LYS A 122 -11.66 8.97 -33.63
CA LYS A 122 -10.68 9.04 -32.52
C LYS A 122 -11.16 8.32 -31.26
N VAL A 123 -12.46 8.42 -30.97
CA VAL A 123 -13.08 7.74 -29.82
C VAL A 123 -13.14 6.22 -30.05
N ALA A 124 -13.51 5.79 -31.26
CA ALA A 124 -13.44 4.37 -31.63
C ALA A 124 -11.99 3.83 -31.58
N SER A 125 -11.01 4.64 -31.98
CA SER A 125 -9.59 4.30 -31.86
C SER A 125 -9.12 4.18 -30.40
N LEU A 126 -9.61 5.04 -29.49
CA LEU A 126 -9.29 4.96 -28.06
C LEU A 126 -9.96 3.75 -27.40
N ALA A 127 -11.23 3.50 -27.70
CA ALA A 127 -11.95 2.32 -27.21
C ALA A 127 -11.30 1.01 -27.69
N ALA A 128 -10.97 0.90 -28.98
CA ALA A 128 -10.28 -0.25 -29.54
C ALA A 128 -8.88 -0.44 -28.95
N ARG A 129 -8.18 0.66 -28.60
CA ARG A 129 -6.85 0.60 -27.98
C ARG A 129 -6.91 0.24 -26.50
N LEU A 130 -7.95 0.68 -25.79
CA LEU A 130 -8.26 0.23 -24.42
C LEU A 130 -8.68 -1.24 -24.39
N GLU A 131 -9.47 -1.69 -25.38
CA GLU A 131 -9.79 -3.11 -25.57
C GLU A 131 -8.56 -3.93 -25.95
N GLN A 132 -7.68 -3.44 -26.83
CA GLN A 132 -6.43 -4.15 -27.16
C GLN A 132 -5.47 -4.24 -25.98
N LEU A 133 -5.38 -3.19 -25.13
CA LEU A 133 -4.61 -3.24 -23.89
C LEU A 133 -5.26 -4.18 -22.86
N ALA A 134 -6.59 -4.23 -22.82
CA ALA A 134 -7.31 -5.22 -22.02
C ALA A 134 -7.07 -6.65 -22.55
N ILE A 135 -7.17 -6.88 -23.85
CA ILE A 135 -7.00 -8.19 -24.52
C ILE A 135 -5.53 -8.67 -24.48
N ALA A 136 -4.54 -7.77 -24.55
CA ALA A 136 -3.14 -8.12 -24.36
C ALA A 136 -2.83 -8.60 -22.93
N ASP A 137 -3.62 -8.16 -21.93
CA ASP A 137 -3.60 -8.63 -20.53
C ASP A 137 -4.67 -9.70 -20.22
N HIS A 138 -5.41 -10.16 -21.24
CA HIS A 138 -6.49 -11.14 -21.14
C HIS A 138 -6.37 -12.18 -22.27
N PRO A 139 -5.74 -13.36 -22.04
CA PRO A 139 -6.28 -14.52 -22.72
C PRO A 139 -7.73 -14.72 -22.23
N GLU A 140 -8.59 -15.18 -23.13
CA GLU A 140 -9.98 -15.62 -22.91
C GLU A 140 -10.23 -16.21 -21.50
N PRO A 141 -11.48 -16.16 -20.97
CA PRO A 141 -11.87 -16.83 -19.72
C PRO A 141 -11.86 -18.36 -19.91
N GLY A 142 -10.64 -18.89 -20.05
CA GLY A 142 -10.32 -20.26 -20.42
C GLY A 142 -8.92 -20.57 -19.89
N GLY A 143 -8.85 -20.76 -18.57
CA GLY A 143 -7.66 -21.23 -17.87
C GLY A 143 -6.84 -20.12 -17.24
N GLU A 144 -7.11 -19.80 -15.97
CA GLU A 144 -6.02 -19.35 -15.10
C GLU A 144 -4.88 -20.37 -15.27
N PRO A 145 -3.61 -19.95 -15.49
CA PRO A 145 -2.51 -20.90 -15.50
C PRO A 145 -2.62 -21.69 -14.19
N ARG A 146 -2.86 -23.00 -14.29
CA ARG A 146 -2.98 -23.89 -13.14
C ARG A 146 -1.66 -23.82 -12.39
N VAL A 147 -1.56 -22.92 -11.42
CA VAL A 147 -0.42 -22.83 -10.52
C VAL A 147 -0.27 -24.22 -9.92
N ALA A 148 0.88 -24.85 -10.11
CA ALA A 148 1.10 -26.20 -9.62
C ALA A 148 0.68 -26.27 -8.13
N PRO A 149 -0.02 -27.32 -7.66
CA PRO A 149 -0.60 -27.37 -6.32
C PRO A 149 0.39 -27.05 -5.19
N ALA A 150 1.67 -27.39 -5.39
CA ALA A 150 2.77 -27.08 -4.45
C ALA A 150 3.13 -25.58 -4.37
N GLN A 151 2.96 -24.83 -5.46
CA GLN A 151 3.17 -23.38 -5.52
C GLN A 151 1.98 -22.62 -4.96
N ALA A 152 0.75 -23.06 -5.24
CA ALA A 152 -0.46 -22.47 -4.65
C ALA A 152 -0.43 -22.55 -3.11
N LYS A 153 0.01 -23.70 -2.56
CA LYS A 153 0.24 -23.87 -1.11
C LYS A 153 1.31 -22.91 -0.55
N LEU A 154 2.35 -22.62 -1.34
CA LEU A 154 3.44 -21.74 -0.94
C LEU A 154 2.99 -20.27 -0.90
N VAL A 155 2.31 -19.83 -1.95
CA VAL A 155 1.69 -18.49 -2.03
C VAL A 155 0.69 -18.31 -0.90
N ALA A 156 -0.18 -19.29 -0.67
CA ALA A 156 -1.13 -19.25 0.44
C ALA A 156 -0.44 -19.23 1.82
N ARG A 157 0.76 -19.83 1.97
CA ARG A 157 1.55 -19.73 3.20
C ARG A 157 2.12 -18.32 3.36
N LEU A 158 2.70 -17.75 2.31
CA LEU A 158 3.23 -16.37 2.31
C LEU A 158 2.11 -15.35 2.56
N LEU A 159 0.92 -15.57 2.00
CA LEU A 159 -0.26 -14.75 2.23
C LEU A 159 -0.99 -15.08 3.54
N ARG A 160 -0.48 -15.99 4.39
CA ARG A 160 -0.99 -16.22 5.75
C ARG A 160 -0.10 -15.66 6.82
N HIS A 161 1.22 -15.67 6.62
CA HIS A 161 2.16 -15.04 7.55
C HIS A 161 2.46 -13.63 7.08
N ASN A 162 2.18 -12.62 7.90
CA ASN A 162 2.64 -11.24 7.63
C ASN A 162 3.61 -10.75 8.70
N ASN A 163 3.86 -11.54 9.75
CA ASN A 163 4.67 -11.22 10.91
C ASN A 163 4.37 -9.82 11.50
N LEU A 164 3.11 -9.39 11.47
CA LEU A 164 2.62 -8.23 12.22
C LEU A 164 2.37 -8.66 13.66
N ASN A 165 2.64 -7.78 14.61
CA ASN A 165 2.28 -7.98 16.01
C ASN A 165 0.75 -8.08 16.13
N ALA A 166 0.30 -9.09 16.86
CA ALA A 166 -1.12 -9.33 17.07
C ALA A 166 -1.67 -8.53 18.25
N ASP A 167 -0.81 -8.07 19.17
CA ASP A 167 -1.22 -7.34 20.37
C ASP A 167 -1.73 -5.93 20.02
N PRO A 168 -3.01 -5.62 20.27
CA PRO A 168 -3.57 -4.28 20.03
C PRO A 168 -3.02 -3.19 20.95
N ALA A 169 -2.36 -3.57 22.04
CA ALA A 169 -1.80 -2.65 23.02
C ALA A 169 -0.32 -2.30 22.77
N ASP A 170 0.37 -3.05 21.92
CA ASP A 170 1.77 -2.81 21.56
C ASP A 170 1.84 -1.82 20.37
N PRO A 171 2.42 -0.62 20.56
CA PRO A 171 2.60 0.33 19.46
C PRO A 171 3.53 -0.18 18.36
N TRP A 172 4.39 -1.17 18.63
CA TRP A 172 5.33 -1.72 17.67
C TRP A 172 4.74 -2.93 16.91
N LEU A 173 4.39 -2.71 15.65
CA LEU A 173 3.75 -3.75 14.84
C LEU A 173 4.73 -4.66 14.12
N GLN A 174 5.77 -4.09 13.50
CA GLN A 174 6.67 -4.88 12.66
C GLN A 174 7.93 -4.10 12.32
N THR A 175 9.04 -4.83 12.17
CA THR A 175 10.26 -4.33 11.55
C THR A 175 10.49 -5.01 10.20
N ARG A 176 10.96 -4.25 9.22
CA ARG A 176 11.33 -4.73 7.88
C ARG A 176 12.70 -4.20 7.50
N VAL A 177 13.54 -5.06 6.92
CA VAL A 177 14.86 -4.73 6.41
C VAL A 177 14.99 -5.25 4.99
N HIS A 178 15.48 -4.40 4.10
CA HIS A 178 15.82 -4.73 2.72
C HIS A 178 17.27 -4.32 2.43
N ILE A 179 18.14 -5.29 2.16
CA ILE A 179 19.53 -5.04 1.73
C ILE A 179 19.66 -5.41 0.26
N ARG A 180 20.07 -4.46 -0.58
CA ARG A 180 20.20 -4.64 -2.03
C ARG A 180 21.65 -4.82 -2.43
N ARG A 181 21.89 -5.70 -3.40
CA ARG A 181 23.20 -5.91 -4.02
C ARG A 181 23.04 -6.16 -5.52
N ASN A 182 24.03 -5.73 -6.28
CA ASN A 182 24.15 -5.99 -7.70
C ASN A 182 25.52 -6.61 -7.99
N PHE A 183 25.54 -7.62 -8.84
CA PHE A 183 26.78 -8.15 -9.42
C PHE A 183 27.39 -7.17 -10.44
N PRO A 184 28.71 -6.91 -10.41
CA PRO A 184 29.39 -5.94 -11.29
C PRO A 184 29.44 -6.38 -12.77
N GLU A 185 29.38 -7.68 -13.05
CA GLU A 185 29.50 -8.27 -14.38
C GLU A 185 28.19 -8.25 -15.19
N PHE A 186 27.08 -7.83 -14.58
CA PHE A 186 25.76 -7.76 -15.21
C PHE A 186 25.24 -6.32 -15.26
N LEU A 187 24.50 -5.99 -16.34
CA LEU A 187 23.74 -4.75 -16.42
C LEU A 187 22.64 -4.74 -15.35
N PHE A 188 22.28 -3.56 -14.81
CA PHE A 188 21.15 -3.47 -13.88
C PHE A 188 19.85 -4.04 -14.47
N PRO A 189 18.95 -4.61 -13.65
CA PRO A 189 17.75 -5.32 -14.12
C PRO A 189 16.87 -4.58 -15.12
N ALA A 190 16.71 -3.26 -14.97
CA ALA A 190 15.93 -2.42 -15.87
C ALA A 190 16.46 -2.41 -17.32
N ARG A 191 17.71 -2.80 -17.54
CA ARG A 191 18.37 -2.88 -18.85
C ARG A 191 18.68 -4.32 -19.28
N MET A 192 18.36 -5.33 -18.46
CA MET A 192 18.61 -6.74 -18.78
C MET A 192 17.50 -7.34 -19.65
N GLY A 193 17.91 -7.94 -20.77
CA GLY A 193 17.06 -8.88 -21.53
C GLY A 193 16.94 -10.25 -20.85
N ALA A 194 16.07 -11.11 -21.40
CA ALA A 194 15.77 -12.43 -20.82
C ALA A 194 17.01 -13.32 -20.62
N GLN A 195 17.96 -13.30 -21.56
CA GLN A 195 19.20 -14.08 -21.46
C GLN A 195 20.08 -13.66 -20.27
N HIS A 196 20.24 -12.35 -20.04
CA HIS A 196 20.99 -11.83 -18.90
C HIS A 196 20.28 -12.14 -17.57
N ARG A 197 18.96 -12.03 -17.53
CA ARG A 197 18.15 -12.41 -16.35
C ARG A 197 18.32 -13.89 -15.99
N ALA A 198 18.31 -14.77 -17.00
CA ALA A 198 18.56 -16.20 -16.82
C ALA A 198 20.00 -16.48 -16.36
N ALA A 199 20.98 -15.70 -16.85
CA ALA A 199 22.36 -15.80 -16.39
C ALA A 199 22.52 -15.40 -14.92
N VAL A 200 21.88 -14.31 -14.47
CA VAL A 200 21.83 -13.91 -13.05
C VAL A 200 21.14 -14.99 -12.21
N GLU A 201 20.01 -15.52 -12.67
CA GLU A 201 19.31 -16.62 -11.97
C GLU A 201 20.21 -17.85 -11.80
N LYS A 202 20.91 -18.26 -12.87
CA LYS A 202 21.85 -19.37 -12.84
C LYS A 202 22.99 -19.10 -11.85
N HIS A 203 23.59 -17.93 -11.93
CA HIS A 203 24.69 -17.53 -11.04
C HIS A 203 24.25 -17.58 -9.57
N VAL A 204 23.07 -17.06 -9.24
CA VAL A 204 22.49 -17.14 -7.88
C VAL A 204 22.21 -18.59 -7.47
N SER A 205 21.71 -19.42 -8.38
CA SER A 205 21.45 -20.83 -8.11
C SER A 205 22.73 -21.60 -7.79
N ASP A 206 23.81 -21.32 -8.53
CA ASP A 206 25.13 -21.91 -8.31
C ASP A 206 25.70 -21.50 -6.93
N ILE A 207 25.56 -20.22 -6.55
CA ILE A 207 25.96 -19.74 -5.21
C ILE A 207 25.16 -20.47 -4.12
N LEU A 208 23.84 -20.57 -4.25
CA LEU A 208 23.00 -21.29 -3.29
C LEU A 208 23.39 -22.76 -3.16
N TRP A 209 23.80 -23.40 -4.26
CA TRP A 209 24.32 -24.75 -4.25
C TRP A 209 25.62 -24.87 -3.48
N GLN A 210 26.61 -24.03 -3.80
CA GLN A 210 27.92 -24.02 -3.15
C GLN A 210 27.83 -23.68 -1.66
N SER A 211 26.89 -22.81 -1.27
CA SER A 211 26.71 -22.39 0.12
C SER A 211 25.91 -23.39 0.97
N GLY A 212 25.54 -24.56 0.44
CA GLY A 212 24.69 -25.55 1.13
C GLY A 212 23.22 -25.13 1.30
N ALA A 213 22.80 -24.07 0.61
CA ALA A 213 21.45 -23.50 0.66
C ALA A 213 20.55 -23.96 -0.51
N ALA A 214 20.97 -24.95 -1.31
CA ALA A 214 20.22 -25.50 -2.45
C ALA A 214 18.81 -25.99 -2.11
N SER A 215 18.56 -26.36 -0.85
CA SER A 215 17.24 -26.81 -0.39
C SER A 215 16.20 -25.68 -0.31
N ARG A 216 16.60 -24.41 -0.51
CA ARG A 216 15.67 -23.26 -0.51
C ARG A 216 14.74 -23.33 -1.72
N ARG A 217 13.47 -23.03 -1.49
CA ARG A 217 12.45 -23.07 -2.54
C ARG A 217 12.47 -21.76 -3.32
N MET A 218 12.55 -21.86 -4.65
CA MET A 218 12.43 -20.73 -5.57
C MET A 218 11.00 -20.64 -6.12
N LEU A 219 10.44 -19.43 -6.10
CA LEU A 219 9.13 -19.12 -6.65
C LEU A 219 9.27 -18.01 -7.69
N HIS A 220 9.14 -18.36 -8.95
CA HIS A 220 9.15 -17.39 -10.04
C HIS A 220 7.84 -16.62 -10.09
N THR A 221 7.91 -15.30 -10.21
CA THR A 221 6.72 -14.44 -10.20
C THR A 221 5.91 -14.51 -11.49
N TRP A 222 6.50 -14.89 -12.62
CA TRP A 222 5.76 -15.09 -13.87
C TRP A 222 4.76 -16.26 -13.79
N ARG A 223 4.97 -17.20 -12.84
CA ARG A 223 4.03 -18.29 -12.55
C ARG A 223 2.87 -17.86 -11.65
N LEU A 224 2.91 -16.64 -11.13
CA LEU A 224 1.87 -16.08 -10.28
C LEU A 224 0.87 -15.30 -11.12
N SER A 225 -0.42 -15.44 -10.80
CA SER A 225 -1.42 -14.57 -11.41
C SER A 225 -1.13 -13.10 -11.03
N PRO A 226 -1.54 -12.11 -11.85
CA PRO A 226 -1.37 -10.69 -11.51
C PRO A 226 -1.90 -10.35 -10.11
N LEU A 227 -3.01 -10.97 -9.73
CA LEU A 227 -3.63 -10.81 -8.43
C LEU A 227 -2.81 -11.40 -7.28
N GLN A 228 -2.20 -12.57 -7.47
CA GLN A 228 -1.29 -13.17 -6.49
C GLN A 228 -0.05 -12.31 -6.27
N ARG A 229 0.52 -11.76 -7.35
CA ARG A 229 1.65 -10.82 -7.26
C ARG A 229 1.27 -9.58 -6.46
N LEU A 230 0.16 -8.94 -6.82
CA LEU A 230 -0.34 -7.75 -6.14
C LEU A 230 -0.64 -8.01 -4.65
N ALA A 231 -1.17 -9.19 -4.30
CA ALA A 231 -1.40 -9.57 -2.92
C ALA A 231 -0.09 -9.76 -2.13
N LEU A 232 0.94 -10.37 -2.75
CA LEU A 232 2.26 -10.51 -2.12
C LEU A 232 2.96 -9.16 -1.96
N GLU A 233 2.87 -8.29 -2.98
CA GLU A 233 3.39 -6.92 -2.96
C GLU A 233 2.89 -6.16 -1.74
N ARG A 234 1.57 -6.06 -1.55
CA ARG A 234 0.99 -5.32 -0.43
C ARG A 234 1.33 -5.90 0.93
N ARG A 235 1.64 -7.19 1.00
CA ARG A 235 1.93 -7.87 2.26
C ARG A 235 3.40 -7.72 2.67
N HIS A 236 4.31 -7.94 1.73
CA HIS A 236 5.74 -8.16 2.03
C HIS A 236 6.67 -7.08 1.47
N PHE A 237 6.25 -6.35 0.43
CA PHE A 237 7.13 -5.46 -0.33
C PHE A 237 6.68 -3.99 -0.26
N HIS A 238 7.61 -3.07 -0.50
CA HIS A 238 7.33 -1.63 -0.54
C HIS A 238 6.97 -1.12 -1.95
N LYS A 239 6.92 -2.01 -2.94
CA LYS A 239 6.73 -1.70 -4.37
C LYS A 239 6.21 -2.91 -5.13
N ALA A 240 5.85 -2.69 -6.39
CA ALA A 240 5.46 -3.74 -7.31
C ALA A 240 6.60 -4.74 -7.54
N LEU A 241 6.25 -6.03 -7.61
CA LEU A 241 7.19 -7.11 -7.92
C LEU A 241 7.35 -7.19 -9.44
N ALA A 242 8.59 -7.19 -9.92
CA ALA A 242 8.83 -7.39 -11.35
C ALA A 242 8.28 -8.75 -11.81
N VAL A 243 7.69 -8.80 -13.03
CA VAL A 243 7.06 -10.01 -13.59
C VAL A 243 8.05 -11.18 -13.63
N ASP A 244 9.30 -10.91 -13.98
CA ASP A 244 10.36 -11.91 -14.15
C ASP A 244 11.29 -12.00 -12.93
N SER A 245 10.82 -11.58 -11.76
CA SER A 245 11.55 -11.75 -10.51
C SER A 245 11.39 -13.15 -9.92
N ILE A 246 12.24 -13.48 -8.96
CA ILE A 246 12.24 -14.79 -8.30
C ILE A 246 12.37 -14.60 -6.80
N LEU A 247 11.51 -15.30 -6.06
CA LEU A 247 11.51 -15.32 -4.61
C LEU A 247 12.18 -16.59 -4.11
N VAL A 248 13.34 -16.46 -3.48
CA VAL A 248 14.00 -17.55 -2.74
C VAL A 248 13.53 -17.49 -1.30
N LEU A 249 12.86 -18.55 -0.85
CA LEU A 249 12.21 -18.56 0.46
C LEU A 249 13.08 -19.27 1.50
N HIS A 250 13.23 -18.62 2.65
CA HIS A 250 13.83 -19.23 3.83
C HIS A 250 12.84 -20.16 4.56
N LYS A 251 13.35 -21.02 5.45
CA LYS A 251 12.51 -21.87 6.31
C LYS A 251 11.73 -21.05 7.34
N GLU A 252 12.40 -20.04 7.90
CA GLU A 252 11.79 -19.07 8.82
C GLU A 252 10.86 -18.14 8.02
N PRO A 253 9.59 -18.02 8.41
CA PRO A 253 8.67 -17.11 7.76
C PRO A 253 9.18 -15.68 7.93
N GLY A 254 9.37 -15.01 6.80
CA GLY A 254 9.75 -13.61 6.73
C GLY A 254 11.19 -13.28 6.45
N ARG A 255 11.97 -14.31 6.13
CA ARG A 255 13.23 -14.14 5.43
C ARG A 255 13.10 -14.64 3.99
N MET A 256 13.54 -13.83 3.05
CA MET A 256 13.51 -14.16 1.63
C MET A 256 14.57 -13.38 0.86
N ILE A 257 14.93 -13.87 -0.31
CA ILE A 257 15.79 -13.18 -1.26
C ILE A 257 14.99 -12.96 -2.54
N LEU A 258 14.92 -11.72 -3.00
CA LEU A 258 14.32 -11.37 -4.27
C LEU A 258 15.42 -11.24 -5.32
N ILE A 259 15.24 -11.91 -6.45
CA ILE A 259 16.18 -11.90 -7.59
C ILE A 259 15.52 -11.18 -8.78
N ASN A 260 16.31 -10.43 -9.56
CA ASN A 260 15.90 -9.81 -10.83
C ASN A 260 14.73 -8.82 -10.72
N ASP A 261 14.67 -8.07 -9.62
CA ASP A 261 13.67 -7.04 -9.39
C ASP A 261 14.20 -5.65 -9.82
N GLU A 262 14.27 -4.65 -8.94
CA GLU A 262 14.97 -3.37 -9.23
C GLU A 262 16.49 -3.53 -9.19
N ASP A 263 16.97 -4.42 -8.33
CA ASP A 263 18.37 -4.83 -8.20
C ASP A 263 18.47 -6.35 -8.42
N HIS A 264 19.68 -6.86 -8.72
CA HIS A 264 19.90 -8.29 -8.91
C HIS A 264 19.49 -9.09 -7.69
N LEU A 265 19.82 -8.59 -6.49
CA LEU A 265 19.48 -9.21 -5.22
C LEU A 265 18.88 -8.19 -4.25
N CYS A 266 17.83 -8.59 -3.56
CA CYS A 266 17.31 -7.90 -2.38
C CYS A 266 17.06 -8.92 -1.26
N PHE A 267 17.88 -8.88 -0.22
CA PHE A 267 17.75 -9.69 0.99
C PHE A 267 16.74 -9.03 1.92
N VAL A 268 15.72 -9.79 2.30
CA VAL A 268 14.58 -9.31 3.07
C VAL A 268 14.52 -10.03 4.41
N SER A 269 14.34 -9.26 5.47
CA SER A 269 13.92 -9.77 6.79
C SER A 269 12.74 -8.95 7.28
N HIS A 270 11.68 -9.62 7.70
CA HIS A 270 10.53 -8.99 8.33
C HIS A 270 10.03 -9.79 9.54
N GLY A 271 9.72 -9.11 10.62
CA GLY A 271 9.30 -9.75 11.86
C GLY A 271 8.79 -8.77 12.91
N GLN A 272 8.52 -9.29 14.11
CA GLN A 272 7.96 -8.54 15.24
C GLN A 272 9.05 -7.97 16.16
N GLU A 273 10.32 -8.04 15.75
CA GLU A 273 11.46 -7.66 16.57
C GLU A 273 11.47 -6.15 16.76
N THR A 274 11.44 -5.70 18.02
CA THR A 274 11.47 -4.28 18.40
C THR A 274 12.86 -3.65 18.27
N ASN A 275 13.87 -4.45 17.92
CA ASN A 275 15.22 -3.99 17.66
C ASN A 275 15.59 -4.27 16.19
N PRO A 276 15.60 -3.24 15.32
CA PRO A 276 15.98 -3.38 13.92
C PRO A 276 17.34 -4.01 13.67
N ALA A 277 18.30 -3.90 14.60
CA ALA A 277 19.58 -4.58 14.46
C ALA A 277 19.44 -6.11 14.38
N GLN A 278 18.41 -6.70 15.02
CA GLN A 278 18.13 -8.13 14.90
C GLN A 278 17.66 -8.50 13.49
N ALA A 279 16.73 -7.74 12.93
CA ALA A 279 16.26 -7.93 11.56
C ALA A 279 17.38 -7.69 10.52
N VAL A 280 18.27 -6.71 10.77
CA VAL A 280 19.47 -6.50 9.95
C VAL A 280 20.38 -7.71 9.99
N ARG A 281 20.69 -8.26 11.17
CA ARG A 281 21.50 -9.48 11.29
C ARG A 281 20.87 -10.66 10.55
N ALA A 282 19.55 -10.82 10.62
CA ALA A 282 18.83 -11.87 9.91
C ALA A 282 18.94 -11.74 8.38
N ALA A 283 18.78 -10.53 7.83
CA ALA A 283 18.99 -10.27 6.41
C ALA A 283 20.46 -10.43 6.00
N ARG A 284 21.40 -9.95 6.82
CA ARG A 284 22.84 -10.09 6.60
C ARG A 284 23.31 -11.55 6.63
N ALA A 285 22.70 -12.41 7.44
CA ALA A 285 23.06 -13.82 7.46
C ALA A 285 22.87 -14.48 6.08
N ASP A 286 21.85 -14.07 5.33
CA ASP A 286 21.65 -14.50 3.95
C ASP A 286 22.64 -13.84 2.99
N LEU A 287 22.93 -12.55 3.16
CA LEU A 287 23.93 -11.84 2.35
C LEU A 287 25.34 -12.43 2.50
N THR A 288 25.77 -12.75 3.71
CA THR A 288 27.11 -13.31 4.00
C THR A 288 27.32 -14.67 3.34
N LEU A 289 26.26 -15.43 3.07
CA LEU A 289 26.36 -16.64 2.25
C LEU A 289 26.80 -16.29 0.83
N PHE A 290 26.31 -15.18 0.27
CA PHE A 290 26.66 -14.75 -1.08
C PHE A 290 28.02 -14.06 -1.15
N GLU A 291 28.38 -13.24 -0.15
CA GLU A 291 29.66 -12.52 -0.11
C GLU A 291 30.89 -13.45 -0.15
N ARG A 292 30.74 -14.72 0.23
CA ARG A 292 31.80 -15.73 0.15
C ARG A 292 32.04 -16.28 -1.27
N HIS A 293 31.07 -16.11 -2.16
CA HIS A 293 31.06 -16.72 -3.50
C HIS A 293 30.95 -15.70 -4.64
N ALA A 294 30.67 -14.43 -4.33
CA ALA A 294 30.53 -13.38 -5.33
C ALA A 294 30.96 -12.01 -4.79
N GLU A 295 31.47 -11.17 -5.70
CA GLU A 295 31.70 -9.76 -5.46
C GLU A 295 30.46 -8.93 -5.84
N PHE A 296 30.31 -7.77 -5.21
CA PHE A 296 29.21 -6.86 -5.47
C PHE A 296 29.70 -5.52 -5.99
N ALA A 297 28.90 -4.92 -6.87
CA ALA A 297 29.14 -3.62 -7.47
C ALA A 297 29.24 -2.56 -6.37
N PHE A 298 30.46 -2.12 -6.11
CA PHE A 298 30.80 -1.18 -5.06
C PHE A 298 31.67 -0.05 -5.63
N SER A 299 31.39 1.17 -5.20
CA SER A 299 32.18 2.35 -5.48
C SER A 299 32.72 2.92 -4.17
N PRO A 300 34.02 3.24 -4.07
CA PRO A 300 34.56 3.91 -2.88
C PRO A 300 33.86 5.25 -2.58
N ARG A 301 33.33 5.92 -3.60
CA ARG A 301 32.61 7.19 -3.46
C ARG A 301 31.14 7.03 -3.13
N PHE A 302 30.46 6.03 -3.72
CA PHE A 302 28.99 5.90 -3.67
C PHE A 302 28.50 4.68 -2.89
N GLY A 303 29.39 3.86 -2.34
CA GLY A 303 29.05 2.60 -1.67
C GLY A 303 28.55 1.54 -2.66
N TYR A 304 27.69 0.64 -2.19
CA TYR A 304 27.03 -0.35 -3.03
C TYR A 304 26.11 0.33 -4.05
N LEU A 305 26.30 -0.04 -5.32
CA LEU A 305 25.55 0.53 -6.42
C LEU A 305 24.18 -0.13 -6.54
N SER A 306 23.15 0.70 -6.71
CA SER A 306 21.77 0.27 -6.93
C SER A 306 21.20 0.95 -8.17
N ALA A 307 20.25 0.29 -8.84
CA ALA A 307 19.55 0.87 -9.98
C ALA A 307 18.79 2.15 -9.62
N ALA A 308 18.36 2.28 -8.36
CA ALA A 308 17.73 3.48 -7.85
C ALA A 308 18.72 4.32 -7.01
N PRO A 309 19.02 5.58 -7.39
CA PRO A 309 20.00 6.42 -6.68
C PRO A 309 19.73 6.58 -5.18
N ARG A 310 18.45 6.60 -4.77
CA ARG A 310 18.02 6.69 -3.36
C ARG A 310 18.44 5.48 -2.49
N ASN A 311 18.83 4.38 -3.11
CA ASN A 311 19.26 3.14 -2.46
C ASN A 311 20.78 2.94 -2.56
N MET A 312 21.57 3.91 -3.03
CA MET A 312 23.03 3.78 -3.04
C MET A 312 23.61 3.98 -1.62
N GLY A 313 24.90 3.73 -1.42
CA GLY A 313 25.55 3.75 -0.11
C GLY A 313 25.58 2.37 0.53
N ALA A 314 24.99 2.19 1.71
CA ALA A 314 24.82 0.87 2.32
C ALA A 314 23.86 -0.05 1.53
N ALA A 315 23.05 0.55 0.64
CA ALA A 315 21.98 -0.12 -0.09
C ALA A 315 20.98 -0.88 0.80
N MET A 316 20.82 -0.40 2.03
CA MET A 316 19.90 -0.93 3.01
C MET A 316 18.76 0.05 3.28
N ARG A 317 17.54 -0.48 3.42
CA ARG A 317 16.39 0.24 3.97
C ARG A 317 15.85 -0.51 5.17
N VAL A 318 15.68 0.21 6.28
CA VAL A 318 15.04 -0.26 7.50
C VAL A 318 13.72 0.47 7.65
N SER A 319 12.64 -0.24 7.94
CA SER A 319 11.31 0.32 8.18
C SER A 319 10.70 -0.30 9.42
N VAL A 320 10.10 0.52 10.29
CA VAL A 320 9.34 0.10 11.47
C VAL A 320 7.91 0.56 11.31
N PHE A 321 6.95 -0.34 11.51
CA PHE A 321 5.53 -0.07 11.44
C PHE A 321 5.00 0.11 12.86
N LEU A 322 4.33 1.24 13.09
CA LEU A 322 3.85 1.66 14.40
C LEU A 322 2.35 1.91 14.38
N HIS A 323 1.71 1.65 15.51
CA HIS A 323 0.33 2.04 15.81
C HIS A 323 0.33 3.07 16.93
N LEU A 324 -0.15 4.28 16.65
CA LEU A 324 -0.08 5.46 17.53
C LEU A 324 -1.48 6.06 17.81
N PRO A 325 -2.44 5.28 18.32
CA PRO A 325 -3.82 5.72 18.51
C PRO A 325 -3.99 6.78 19.60
N PHE A 326 -3.25 6.74 20.70
CA PHE A 326 -3.35 7.71 21.80
C PHE A 326 -2.73 9.05 21.40
N SER A 327 -1.58 9.05 20.71
CA SER A 327 -1.01 10.25 20.12
C SER A 327 -1.93 10.91 19.11
N LEU A 328 -2.70 10.11 18.36
CA LEU A 328 -3.76 10.61 17.48
C LEU A 328 -4.90 11.24 18.29
N CYS A 329 -5.40 10.56 19.33
CA CYS A 329 -6.49 11.08 20.17
C CYS A 329 -6.15 12.39 20.89
N LEU A 330 -4.87 12.61 21.22
CA LEU A 330 -4.38 13.83 21.86
C LEU A 330 -3.85 14.87 20.86
N ASP A 331 -4.08 14.69 19.55
CA ASP A 331 -3.61 15.58 18.47
C ASP A 331 -2.08 15.84 18.45
N ARG A 332 -1.28 14.89 18.96
CA ARG A 332 0.18 15.01 19.07
C ARG A 332 0.95 14.63 17.81
N LEU A 333 0.31 13.93 16.88
CA LEU A 333 0.95 13.47 15.65
C LEU A 333 1.54 14.59 14.79
N GLN A 334 0.96 15.81 14.86
CA GLN A 334 1.44 17.00 14.15
C GLN A 334 2.90 17.36 14.50
N LEU A 335 3.38 16.93 15.67
CA LEU A 335 4.73 17.20 16.14
C LEU A 335 5.78 16.23 15.56
N PHE A 336 5.36 15.10 14.99
CA PHE A 336 6.27 14.02 14.61
C PHE A 336 6.99 14.22 13.28
N PRO A 337 6.38 14.72 12.19
CA PRO A 337 7.10 14.97 10.94
C PRO A 337 8.36 15.84 11.08
N PRO A 338 8.33 17.04 11.71
CA PRO A 338 9.54 17.85 11.85
C PRO A 338 10.59 17.21 12.77
N ARG A 339 10.18 16.37 13.73
CA ARG A 339 11.12 15.58 14.56
C ARG A 339 11.77 14.46 13.74
N ALA A 340 11.02 13.81 12.85
CA ALA A 340 11.54 12.77 11.95
C ALA A 340 12.60 13.34 11.01
N ASP A 341 12.34 14.50 10.40
CA ASP A 341 13.28 15.18 9.51
C ASP A 341 14.60 15.49 10.23
N ARG A 342 14.54 16.02 11.46
CA ARG A 342 15.74 16.27 12.29
C ARG A 342 16.48 14.99 12.67
N ALA A 343 15.76 13.90 12.88
CA ALA A 343 16.36 12.60 13.16
C ALA A 343 16.92 11.90 11.90
N GLY A 344 16.73 12.48 10.70
CA GLY A 344 17.20 11.91 9.45
C GLY A 344 16.46 10.63 9.07
N VAL A 345 15.18 10.52 9.46
CA VAL A 345 14.30 9.39 9.11
C VAL A 345 13.03 9.93 8.48
N ARG A 346 12.32 9.06 7.77
CA ARG A 346 11.03 9.39 7.17
C ARG A 346 9.89 8.85 8.02
N PHE A 347 8.92 9.70 8.34
CA PHE A 347 7.68 9.33 9.02
C PHE A 347 6.49 9.51 8.08
N GLU A 348 5.80 8.41 7.75
CA GLU A 348 4.71 8.39 6.76
C GLU A 348 3.52 7.57 7.27
N PRO A 349 2.27 7.92 6.92
CA PRO A 349 1.11 7.08 7.20
C PRO A 349 1.20 5.77 6.42
N LEU A 350 0.60 4.69 6.95
CA LEU A 350 0.56 3.39 6.26
C LEU A 350 -0.13 3.48 4.88
N CYS A 351 -1.16 4.32 4.75
CA CYS A 351 -1.79 4.64 3.48
C CYS A 351 -2.34 6.06 3.50
N GLY A 352 -2.47 6.70 2.34
CA GLY A 352 -2.86 8.11 2.26
C GLY A 352 -1.66 9.05 2.27
N ARG A 353 -1.88 10.32 2.65
CA ARG A 353 -0.83 11.36 2.63
C ARG A 353 -0.91 12.24 3.88
N GLY A 354 0.24 12.81 4.27
CA GLY A 354 0.32 13.68 5.43
C GLY A 354 -0.02 12.92 6.71
N ILE A 355 -0.71 13.58 7.64
CA ILE A 355 -1.15 12.95 8.88
C ILE A 355 -2.56 12.40 8.68
N GLU A 356 -2.62 11.10 8.50
CA GLU A 356 -3.86 10.37 8.33
C GLU A 356 -4.45 9.94 9.69
N ARG A 357 -5.76 10.07 9.82
CA ARG A 357 -6.47 9.81 11.09
C ARG A 357 -6.69 8.32 11.40
N HIS A 358 -5.94 7.42 10.75
CA HIS A 358 -6.08 5.98 10.99
C HIS A 358 -5.06 5.42 11.98
N GLY A 359 -4.13 6.24 12.50
CA GLY A 359 -3.25 5.85 13.61
C GLY A 359 -2.12 4.89 13.26
N PHE A 360 -1.94 4.48 11.99
CA PHE A 360 -0.89 3.55 11.59
C PHE A 360 0.19 4.29 10.80
N PHE A 361 1.44 4.15 11.19
CA PHE A 361 2.55 4.91 10.62
C PHE A 361 3.75 4.01 10.34
N THR A 362 4.64 4.48 9.48
CA THR A 362 5.90 3.85 9.19
C THR A 362 7.03 4.84 9.44
N VAL A 363 8.04 4.39 10.18
CA VAL A 363 9.33 5.08 10.30
C VAL A 363 10.29 4.34 9.39
N SER A 364 10.85 5.00 8.37
CA SER A 364 11.84 4.36 7.50
C SER A 364 13.12 5.15 7.39
N SER A 365 14.22 4.44 7.21
CA SER A 365 15.54 5.05 7.04
C SER A 365 15.57 5.90 5.77
N LEU A 366 16.15 7.09 5.89
CA LEU A 366 16.83 7.73 4.77
C LEU A 366 18.24 7.13 4.73
N ALA A 367 18.76 6.76 3.56
CA ALA A 367 20.07 6.15 3.43
C ALA A 367 21.08 7.19 2.91
N PRO A 368 21.86 7.84 3.80
CA PRO A 368 23.00 8.63 3.36
C PRO A 368 24.10 7.73 2.79
N PHE A 369 24.81 8.21 1.78
CA PHE A 369 25.85 7.45 1.04
C PHE A 369 26.96 6.86 1.94
N HIS A 370 27.22 7.46 3.09
CA HIS A 370 28.37 7.12 3.95
C HIS A 370 27.99 6.51 5.31
N ALA A 371 26.70 6.25 5.56
CA ALA A 371 26.29 5.64 6.82
C ALA A 371 26.49 4.13 6.81
N ALA A 372 27.01 3.60 7.92
CA ALA A 372 27.10 2.16 8.15
C ALA A 372 25.69 1.57 8.34
N GLU A 373 25.53 0.27 8.05
CA GLU A 373 24.23 -0.41 8.21
C GLU A 373 23.74 -0.32 9.66
N GLU A 374 24.63 -0.51 10.63
CA GLU A 374 24.33 -0.41 12.06
C GLU A 374 23.85 0.98 12.46
N GLU A 375 24.45 2.02 11.88
CA GLU A 375 24.07 3.42 12.13
C GLU A 375 22.67 3.71 11.58
N ILE A 376 22.38 3.24 10.36
CA ILE A 376 21.05 3.37 9.74
C ILE A 376 19.99 2.72 10.64
N ALA A 377 20.25 1.50 11.12
CA ALA A 377 19.35 0.78 12.01
C ALA A 377 19.19 1.50 13.37
N ALA A 378 20.28 2.04 13.92
CA ALA A 378 20.27 2.78 15.18
C ALA A 378 19.45 4.07 15.11
N ARG A 379 19.53 4.84 14.01
CA ARG A 379 18.72 6.05 13.81
C ARG A 379 17.22 5.73 13.78
N VAL A 380 16.83 4.71 13.00
CA VAL A 380 15.43 4.27 12.93
C VAL A 380 14.95 3.77 14.29
N LEU A 381 15.76 2.97 14.99
CA LEU A 381 15.44 2.47 16.32
C LEU A 381 15.26 3.62 17.33
N GLY A 382 16.17 4.59 17.34
CA GLY A 382 16.12 5.73 18.26
C GLY A 382 14.84 6.54 18.08
N PHE A 383 14.48 6.87 16.84
CA PHE A 383 13.25 7.61 16.56
C PHE A 383 11.99 6.78 16.83
N ALA A 384 11.96 5.50 16.40
CA ALA A 384 10.81 4.63 16.65
C ALA A 384 10.56 4.43 18.15
N LYS A 385 11.61 4.20 18.95
CA LYS A 385 11.50 4.14 20.42
C LYS A 385 10.97 5.43 21.02
N HIS A 386 11.46 6.58 20.56
CA HIS A 386 10.92 7.86 21.00
C HIS A 386 9.40 7.97 20.75
N LEU A 387 8.91 7.53 19.59
CA LEU A 387 7.48 7.51 19.30
C LEU A 387 6.70 6.53 20.20
N VAL A 388 7.25 5.35 20.47
CA VAL A 388 6.64 4.38 21.41
C VAL A 388 6.56 4.95 22.83
N ASP A 389 7.59 5.66 23.28
CA ASP A 389 7.62 6.32 24.59
C ASP A 389 6.57 7.45 24.66
N GLU A 390 6.46 8.28 23.61
CA GLU A 390 5.44 9.34 23.51
C GLU A 390 4.03 8.76 23.48
N GLU A 391 3.82 7.63 22.79
CA GLU A 391 2.55 6.92 22.76
C GLU A 391 2.18 6.36 24.13
N THR A 392 3.15 5.78 24.83
CA THR A 392 2.98 5.28 26.20
C THR A 392 2.63 6.43 27.16
N ARG A 393 3.28 7.59 27.02
CA ARG A 393 2.92 8.81 27.78
C ARG A 393 1.52 9.28 27.45
N ALA A 394 1.17 9.36 26.17
CA ALA A 394 -0.16 9.75 25.71
C ALA A 394 -1.25 8.83 26.29
N ARG A 395 -0.99 7.52 26.37
CA ARG A 395 -1.87 6.56 27.03
C ARG A 395 -2.06 6.85 28.53
N ASN A 396 -0.98 7.14 29.24
CA ASN A 396 -1.00 7.39 30.69
C ASN A 396 -1.62 8.75 31.05
N GLU A 397 -1.49 9.74 30.16
CA GLU A 397 -2.03 11.09 30.33
C GLU A 397 -3.50 11.21 29.89
N LEU A 398 -4.06 10.17 29.28
CA LEU A 398 -5.44 10.18 28.81
C LEU A 398 -6.40 10.38 30.01
N PRO A 399 -7.20 11.46 30.04
CA PRO A 399 -8.06 11.74 31.18
C PRO A 399 -9.07 10.61 31.43
N PRO A 400 -9.36 10.23 32.69
CA PRO A 400 -10.32 9.15 33.00
C PRO A 400 -11.71 9.36 32.37
N GLY A 401 -12.17 10.62 32.30
CA GLY A 401 -13.42 10.98 31.65
C GLY A 401 -13.41 10.71 30.13
N GLU A 402 -12.30 11.01 29.46
CA GLU A 402 -12.14 10.76 28.02
C GLU A 402 -11.97 9.26 27.73
N ALA A 403 -11.20 8.54 28.56
CA ALA A 403 -11.12 7.09 28.47
C ALA A 403 -12.50 6.43 28.63
N ALA A 404 -13.32 6.90 29.58
CA ALA A 404 -14.69 6.42 29.74
C ALA A 404 -15.58 6.77 28.53
N ARG A 405 -15.43 7.96 27.95
CA ARG A 405 -16.13 8.37 26.72
C ARG A 405 -15.75 7.47 25.55
N LEU A 406 -14.47 7.27 25.29
CA LEU A 406 -13.96 6.41 24.21
C LEU A 406 -14.49 4.98 24.35
N ARG A 407 -14.47 4.40 25.56
CA ARG A 407 -15.07 3.08 25.81
C ARG A 407 -16.56 3.02 25.47
N ARG A 408 -17.35 4.06 25.79
CA ARG A 408 -18.79 4.11 25.45
C ARG A 408 -19.02 4.20 23.94
N LEU A 409 -18.14 4.86 23.20
CA LEU A 409 -18.21 4.97 21.74
C LEU A 409 -17.92 3.64 21.03
N MET A 410 -17.33 2.64 21.70
CA MET A 410 -17.02 1.35 21.07
C MET A 410 -18.23 0.67 20.45
N ASN A 411 -19.37 0.66 21.13
CA ASN A 411 -20.59 0.06 20.59
C ASN A 411 -21.04 0.77 19.32
N GLN A 412 -20.91 2.10 19.25
CA GLN A 412 -21.24 2.86 18.05
C GLN A 412 -20.29 2.54 16.89
N VAL A 413 -18.99 2.37 17.17
CA VAL A 413 -18.01 2.01 16.14
C VAL A 413 -18.18 0.57 15.65
N LEU A 414 -18.46 -0.37 16.55
CA LEU A 414 -18.81 -1.75 16.18
C LEU A 414 -20.08 -1.77 15.33
N ASP A 415 -21.10 -1.02 15.72
CA ASP A 415 -22.37 -0.95 15.00
C ASP A 415 -22.22 -0.28 13.62
N HIS A 416 -21.43 0.79 13.54
CA HIS A 416 -21.06 1.41 12.28
C HIS A 416 -20.31 0.44 11.37
N GLY A 417 -19.31 -0.28 11.90
CA GLY A 417 -18.57 -1.29 11.15
C GLY A 417 -19.45 -2.43 10.63
N ARG A 418 -20.42 -2.90 11.44
CA ARG A 418 -21.38 -3.95 11.05
C ARG A 418 -22.36 -3.51 9.96
N ARG A 419 -22.80 -2.26 9.99
CA ARG A 419 -23.85 -1.74 9.09
C ARG A 419 -23.32 -0.93 7.90
N SER A 420 -22.01 -0.77 7.81
CA SER A 420 -21.38 -0.05 6.70
C SER A 420 -21.74 -0.73 5.37
N PHE A 421 -22.32 0.00 4.42
CA PHE A 421 -22.59 -0.52 3.08
C PHE A 421 -21.34 -0.53 2.19
N ARG A 422 -20.43 0.41 2.45
CA ARG A 422 -19.13 0.54 1.78
C ARG A 422 -18.12 0.96 2.82
N LEU A 423 -16.93 0.37 2.75
CA LEU A 423 -15.83 0.71 3.62
C LEU A 423 -14.57 0.88 2.78
N SER A 424 -13.98 2.08 2.79
CA SER A 424 -12.67 2.30 2.17
C SER A 424 -11.57 1.59 2.98
N TYR A 425 -10.38 1.41 2.41
CA TYR A 425 -9.27 0.83 3.17
C TYR A 425 -8.83 1.75 4.32
N GLN A 426 -8.83 3.07 4.09
CA GLN A 426 -8.53 4.06 5.14
C GLN A 426 -9.53 3.99 6.28
N ASP A 427 -10.83 3.92 5.97
CA ASP A 427 -11.87 3.84 7.01
C ASP A 427 -11.80 2.52 7.76
N ALA A 428 -11.54 1.40 7.09
CA ALA A 428 -11.30 0.13 7.76
C ALA A 428 -10.14 0.22 8.75
N LEU A 429 -9.04 0.89 8.38
CA LEU A 429 -7.93 1.14 9.31
C LEU A 429 -8.33 2.09 10.45
N ARG A 430 -9.10 3.16 10.19
CA ARG A 430 -9.61 4.07 11.24
C ARG A 430 -10.44 3.30 12.27
N LEU A 431 -11.41 2.50 11.81
CA LEU A 431 -12.23 1.66 12.69
C LEU A 431 -11.36 0.66 13.44
N THR A 432 -10.43 -0.02 12.76
CA THR A 432 -9.49 -0.96 13.39
C THR A 432 -8.66 -0.29 14.49
N SER A 433 -8.12 0.91 14.24
CA SER A 433 -7.36 1.67 15.22
C SER A 433 -8.20 2.05 16.43
N PHE A 434 -9.45 2.47 16.22
CA PHE A 434 -10.36 2.81 17.30
C PHE A 434 -10.77 1.58 18.13
N LEU A 435 -11.01 0.43 17.50
CA LEU A 435 -11.27 -0.82 18.19
C LEU A 435 -10.06 -1.28 19.02
N SER A 436 -8.85 -1.13 18.47
CA SER A 436 -7.58 -1.40 19.17
C SER A 436 -7.40 -0.51 20.39
N LEU A 437 -7.72 0.78 20.27
CA LEU A 437 -7.75 1.74 21.38
C LEU A 437 -8.74 1.30 22.47
N GLY A 438 -9.96 0.90 22.08
CA GLY A 438 -10.96 0.39 23.01
C GLY A 438 -10.50 -0.86 23.75
N ALA A 439 -9.91 -1.81 23.04
CA ALA A 439 -9.32 -3.01 23.63
C ALA A 439 -8.20 -2.66 24.63
N ALA A 440 -7.31 -1.71 24.29
CA ALA A 440 -6.25 -1.24 25.18
C ALA A 440 -6.78 -0.49 26.43
N LEU A 441 -8.00 0.07 26.36
CA LEU A 441 -8.71 0.70 27.48
C LEU A 441 -9.57 -0.30 28.28
N GLY A 442 -9.52 -1.59 27.97
CA GLY A 442 -10.25 -2.64 28.67
C GLY A 442 -11.73 -2.71 28.33
N ALA A 443 -12.13 -2.29 27.13
CA ALA A 443 -13.50 -2.50 26.66
C ALA A 443 -13.79 -4.02 26.54
N PRO A 444 -14.98 -4.50 26.98
CA PRO A 444 -15.34 -5.91 26.88
C PRO A 444 -15.70 -6.30 25.43
N GLY A 445 -15.68 -7.60 25.11
CA GLY A 445 -16.20 -8.11 23.83
C GLY A 445 -15.22 -8.13 22.65
N PHE A 446 -13.91 -8.08 22.92
CA PHE A 446 -12.84 -8.13 21.90
C PHE A 446 -12.10 -9.48 21.89
N HIS A 447 -12.83 -10.59 21.93
CA HIS A 447 -12.20 -11.90 21.96
C HIS A 447 -11.63 -12.25 20.58
N GLY A 448 -10.31 -12.26 20.44
CA GLY A 448 -9.64 -12.62 19.18
C GLY A 448 -9.42 -11.46 18.21
N PHE A 449 -9.65 -10.21 18.63
CA PHE A 449 -9.20 -9.03 17.89
C PHE A 449 -7.69 -9.11 17.63
N SER A 450 -7.28 -8.95 16.38
CA SER A 450 -5.89 -9.13 15.96
C SER A 450 -5.57 -8.22 14.78
N LEU A 451 -4.66 -7.26 15.01
CA LEU A 451 -4.16 -6.37 13.95
C LEU A 451 -3.50 -7.16 12.81
N GLU A 452 -2.82 -8.25 13.17
CA GLU A 452 -2.22 -9.20 12.23
C GLU A 452 -3.23 -9.72 11.20
N GLN A 453 -4.47 -10.00 11.62
CA GLN A 453 -5.49 -10.53 10.72
C GLN A 453 -6.18 -9.43 9.92
N ILE A 454 -6.50 -8.31 10.58
CA ILE A 454 -7.40 -7.29 10.02
C ILE A 454 -6.70 -6.49 8.92
N ILE A 455 -5.52 -5.93 9.20
CA ILE A 455 -4.85 -4.98 8.29
C ILE A 455 -4.68 -5.57 6.88
N PRO A 456 -4.13 -6.78 6.68
CA PRO A 456 -4.01 -7.34 5.35
C PRO A 456 -5.36 -7.78 4.76
N ALA A 457 -6.27 -8.31 5.60
CA ALA A 457 -7.56 -8.81 5.14
C ALA A 457 -8.42 -7.70 4.51
N MET A 458 -8.24 -6.47 4.95
CA MET A 458 -8.95 -5.31 4.43
C MET A 458 -8.34 -4.77 3.12
N SER A 459 -7.14 -5.19 2.70
CA SER A 459 -6.57 -4.70 1.44
C SER A 459 -7.35 -5.21 0.22
N SER A 460 -7.61 -4.34 -0.77
CA SER A 460 -8.32 -4.74 -2.00
C SER A 460 -7.70 -5.96 -2.70
N PRO A 461 -6.36 -6.07 -2.83
CA PRO A 461 -5.74 -7.24 -3.46
C PRO A 461 -5.98 -8.53 -2.69
N TYR A 462 -5.99 -8.48 -1.35
CA TYR A 462 -6.27 -9.67 -0.55
C TYR A 462 -7.74 -10.10 -0.68
N ILE A 463 -8.67 -9.14 -0.67
CA ILE A 463 -10.11 -9.41 -0.88
C ILE A 463 -10.33 -10.12 -2.21
N MET A 464 -9.80 -9.55 -3.30
CA MET A 464 -9.88 -10.14 -4.63
C MET A 464 -9.22 -11.53 -4.66
N TYR A 465 -8.05 -11.70 -4.04
CA TYR A 465 -7.34 -12.98 -3.99
C TYR A 465 -8.15 -14.06 -3.27
N ARG A 466 -8.70 -13.72 -2.11
CA ARG A 466 -9.47 -14.66 -1.30
C ARG A 466 -10.74 -15.08 -2.00
N ASP A 467 -11.44 -14.12 -2.61
CA ASP A 467 -12.71 -14.37 -3.31
C ASP A 467 -12.49 -14.94 -4.71
N ARG A 468 -11.22 -15.04 -5.15
CA ARG A 468 -10.80 -15.46 -6.51
C ARG A 468 -11.56 -14.71 -7.60
N ARG A 469 -11.79 -13.42 -7.36
CA ARG A 469 -12.60 -12.57 -8.22
C ARG A 469 -11.97 -11.18 -8.29
N ARG A 470 -11.97 -10.59 -9.49
CA ARG A 470 -11.60 -9.19 -9.69
C ARG A 470 -12.82 -8.32 -9.41
N TYR A 471 -12.59 -7.20 -8.73
CA TYR A 471 -13.64 -6.25 -8.35
C TYR A 471 -13.30 -4.85 -8.85
N THR A 472 -14.33 -4.02 -9.04
CA THR A 472 -14.13 -2.57 -9.11
C THR A 472 -13.74 -2.04 -7.73
N VAL A 473 -13.27 -0.80 -7.64
CA VAL A 473 -13.00 -0.16 -6.33
C VAL A 473 -14.24 -0.16 -5.45
N ASN A 474 -15.39 0.22 -6.00
CA ASN A 474 -16.68 0.27 -5.29
C ASN A 474 -17.10 -1.11 -4.77
N ASP A 475 -16.94 -2.16 -5.59
CA ASP A 475 -17.29 -3.52 -5.18
C ASP A 475 -16.31 -4.08 -4.14
N CYS A 476 -15.03 -3.71 -4.23
CA CYS A 476 -14.05 -4.02 -3.20
C CYS A 476 -14.41 -3.36 -1.86
N GLU A 477 -14.93 -2.13 -1.87
CA GLU A 477 -15.37 -1.44 -0.65
C GLU A 477 -16.63 -2.06 -0.04
N ARG A 478 -17.59 -2.48 -0.87
CA ARG A 478 -18.76 -3.24 -0.39
C ARG A 478 -18.31 -4.54 0.24
N ARG A 479 -17.49 -5.30 -0.49
CA ARG A 479 -16.98 -6.56 -0.01
C ARG A 479 -16.12 -6.40 1.26
N ARG A 480 -15.34 -5.33 1.36
CA ARG A 480 -14.60 -4.98 2.59
C ARG A 480 -15.54 -4.76 3.76
N ALA A 481 -16.64 -4.05 3.55
CA ALA A 481 -17.62 -3.79 4.60
C ALA A 481 -18.25 -5.09 5.11
N ASP A 482 -18.67 -5.99 4.19
CA ASP A 482 -19.20 -7.32 4.56
C ASP A 482 -18.21 -8.10 5.42
N LEU A 483 -16.92 -8.09 5.03
CA LEU A 483 -15.89 -8.80 5.76
C LEU A 483 -15.55 -8.20 7.11
N PHE A 484 -15.59 -6.89 7.20
CA PHE A 484 -15.37 -6.21 8.46
C PHE A 484 -16.53 -6.52 9.41
N ALA A 485 -17.78 -6.57 8.90
CA ALA A 485 -18.94 -7.01 9.66
C ALA A 485 -18.82 -8.47 10.14
N ASP A 486 -18.42 -9.40 9.25
CA ASP A 486 -18.18 -10.81 9.59
C ASP A 486 -17.13 -10.95 10.71
N LEU A 487 -16.04 -10.19 10.61
CA LEU A 487 -14.97 -10.18 11.63
C LEU A 487 -15.46 -9.62 12.96
N ILE A 488 -16.23 -8.53 12.95
CA ILE A 488 -16.83 -7.98 14.18
C ILE A 488 -17.74 -9.02 14.84
N GLU A 489 -18.55 -9.73 14.07
CA GLU A 489 -19.44 -10.77 14.60
C GLU A 489 -18.62 -11.89 15.27
N GLN A 490 -17.50 -12.31 14.66
CA GLN A 490 -16.59 -13.29 15.26
C GLN A 490 -15.97 -12.81 16.58
N TRP A 491 -15.64 -11.52 16.72
CA TRP A 491 -15.01 -10.99 17.93
C TRP A 491 -15.98 -10.83 19.09
N THR A 492 -17.23 -10.50 18.76
CA THR A 492 -18.27 -10.13 19.72
C THR A 492 -19.19 -11.29 20.09
N ASN A 493 -19.26 -12.33 19.26
CA ASN A 493 -20.08 -13.52 19.49
C ASN A 493 -19.24 -14.71 20.00
N PRO A 494 -19.33 -15.08 21.28
CA PRO A 494 -18.52 -16.16 21.85
C PRO A 494 -18.76 -17.54 21.22
N LEU A 495 -19.90 -17.75 20.55
CA LEU A 495 -20.31 -19.03 19.97
C LEU A 495 -19.70 -19.29 18.59
N LEU A 496 -19.21 -18.25 17.90
CA LEU A 496 -18.62 -18.36 16.55
C LEU A 496 -17.09 -18.56 16.57
N ARG A 497 -16.52 -18.91 17.74
CA ARG A 497 -15.07 -19.11 17.89
C ARG A 497 -14.58 -20.28 17.04
N HIS A 498 -13.64 -20.02 16.13
CA HIS A 498 -12.73 -21.07 15.69
C HIS A 498 -11.72 -21.37 16.81
N PRO A 499 -11.52 -22.63 17.21
CA PRO A 499 -10.49 -22.96 18.19
C PRO A 499 -9.12 -22.56 17.62
N ARG A 500 -8.39 -21.71 18.36
CA ARG A 500 -6.96 -21.54 18.11
C ARG A 500 -6.34 -22.94 18.22
N LYS A 501 -5.69 -23.41 17.14
CA LYS A 501 -4.79 -24.56 17.25
C LYS A 501 -3.62 -24.10 18.11
N ASP A 502 -3.72 -24.32 19.42
CA ASP A 502 -2.57 -24.32 20.30
C ASP A 502 -1.57 -25.33 19.74
N CYS A 503 -0.37 -24.86 19.39
CA CYS A 503 0.75 -25.75 19.13
C CYS A 503 0.97 -26.56 20.40
N GLY A 504 0.71 -27.86 20.30
CA GLY A 504 0.73 -28.77 21.45
C GLY A 504 2.06 -28.77 22.19
N GLN A 505 2.00 -28.39 23.46
CA GLN A 505 2.75 -29.11 24.47
C GLN A 505 2.05 -30.46 24.64
N VAL A 506 2.58 -31.50 24.00
CA VAL A 506 2.20 -32.88 24.32
C VAL A 506 2.96 -33.26 25.58
N SER A 507 2.30 -33.10 26.73
CA SER A 507 2.62 -33.88 27.93
C SER A 507 2.27 -35.34 27.64
N ALA A 508 3.28 -36.20 27.55
CA ALA A 508 3.09 -37.64 27.42
C ALA A 508 2.41 -38.19 28.69
N PRO A 509 1.37 -39.04 28.56
CA PRO A 509 0.88 -39.79 29.70
C PRO A 509 1.73 -41.04 29.91
N ASN A 510 2.18 -41.22 31.16
CA ASN A 510 2.73 -42.46 31.69
C ASN A 510 1.81 -43.65 31.35
N LYS A 511 2.38 -44.67 30.72
CA LYS A 511 2.20 -46.10 31.06
C LYS A 511 3.26 -46.94 30.36
#